data_AF-A0AAN9SDN8-F1
#
_entry.id   AF-A0AAN9SDN8-F1
#
_cell.length_a   1.000
_cell.length_b   1.000
_cell.length_c   1.000
_cell.angle_alpha   90.00
_cell.angle_beta   90.00
_cell.angle_gamma   90.00
#
_symmetry.space_group_name_H-M   'P 1'
#
loop_
_entity.id
_entity.type
_entity.pdbx_description
1 polymer ?
#
loop_
_entity_poly.entity_id
_entity_poly.type
_entity_poly.pdbx_seq_one_letter_code
_entity_poly.pdbx_strand_id
1 'polypeptide(L)'
;MASSLGRRRTHAPKCDVEDICCEECGLGHSPSKLLLCDKCDRGYHLFCLRPILPSVPKSHWFCPSCSSSLLPKSFPLFQTKIIDFFRIQRSPDGSSVQATRRKRKRSVSMVVSKKKRNLLPFVPTLDPNRRFAQMASLATALTATNTHFSNSLTYLPRMAPRSANSPSLERGGMQVLSKENTHTLCLCKSMMERGQCPPLMVVYDPLEGFTVEADRSIKDLTIITEYVGDVDFLKNRENDGGDSMMTLLSASDPSQTLVICPDKRSNIARFINGINNHTPEGKKKQNLKCVRFNVGGECRVLLIANRDIMKGERLYYDYNGDEHEYPTEHFV
;
A
#
# COMPACT_ATOMS: atom_id res chain seq x y z
N MET A 1 67.49 -13.33 -27.77
CA MET A 1 66.30 -13.70 -28.55
C MET A 1 65.12 -13.79 -27.60
N ALA A 2 64.22 -12.81 -27.67
CA ALA A 2 63.00 -12.77 -26.87
C ALA A 2 61.87 -13.43 -27.66
N SER A 3 61.16 -14.38 -27.06
CA SER A 3 60.01 -15.05 -27.68
C SER A 3 58.80 -15.10 -26.73
N SER A 4 57.94 -14.09 -26.92
CA SER A 4 56.47 -14.15 -27.04
C SER A 4 55.57 -14.77 -25.95
N LEU A 5 54.80 -13.89 -25.32
CA LEU A 5 53.46 -14.10 -24.75
C LEU A 5 52.42 -14.45 -25.85
N GLY A 6 51.42 -15.29 -25.53
CA GLY A 6 50.17 -15.45 -26.30
C GLY A 6 49.21 -16.47 -25.66
N ARG A 7 48.28 -16.05 -24.78
CA ARG A 7 46.85 -15.70 -25.01
C ARG A 7 45.87 -16.90 -25.03
N ARG A 8 44.97 -16.93 -24.03
CA ARG A 8 43.79 -17.81 -23.90
C ARG A 8 42.85 -17.69 -25.12
N ARG A 9 42.21 -18.79 -25.51
CA ARG A 9 40.88 -18.80 -26.14
C ARG A 9 40.08 -20.03 -25.66
N THR A 10 39.17 -19.79 -24.72
CA THR A 10 38.03 -20.67 -24.44
C THR A 10 37.05 -20.52 -25.60
N HIS A 11 36.67 -21.64 -26.22
CA HIS A 11 35.60 -21.69 -27.22
C HIS A 11 34.27 -21.34 -26.54
N ALA A 12 33.70 -20.19 -26.89
CA ALA A 12 32.27 -19.94 -26.76
C ALA A 12 31.60 -20.30 -28.11
N PRO A 13 30.45 -20.99 -28.13
CA PRO A 13 29.71 -21.20 -29.36
C PRO A 13 29.07 -19.88 -29.79
N LYS A 14 29.11 -19.61 -31.09
CA LYS A 14 28.44 -18.47 -31.74
C LYS A 14 26.93 -18.70 -31.73
N CYS A 15 26.16 -17.71 -31.28
CA CYS A 15 24.72 -17.61 -31.53
C CYS A 15 24.50 -16.61 -32.67
N ASP A 16 24.00 -17.08 -33.80
CA ASP A 16 23.48 -16.25 -34.90
C ASP A 16 22.06 -16.73 -35.22
N VAL A 17 21.06 -16.10 -34.59
CA VAL A 17 19.76 -15.67 -35.13
C VAL A 17 19.03 -14.90 -34.01
N GLU A 18 19.08 -13.58 -34.06
CA GLU A 18 18.16 -12.64 -33.37
C GLU A 18 17.75 -12.98 -31.92
N ASP A 19 18.69 -13.43 -31.09
CA ASP A 19 18.44 -13.57 -29.66
C ASP A 19 18.34 -12.15 -29.07
N ILE A 20 17.12 -11.65 -28.90
CA ILE A 20 16.87 -10.37 -28.24
C ILE A 20 17.38 -10.51 -26.80
N CYS A 21 18.53 -9.90 -26.52
CA CYS A 21 19.12 -9.89 -25.18
C CYS A 21 18.40 -8.88 -24.29
N CYS A 22 18.35 -9.18 -23.00
CA CYS A 22 17.92 -8.20 -22.02
C CYS A 22 18.97 -7.08 -21.90
N GLU A 23 18.57 -5.82 -22.03
CA GLU A 23 19.45 -4.66 -21.93
C GLU A 23 20.10 -4.49 -20.54
N GLU A 24 19.48 -5.01 -19.49
CA GLU A 24 19.97 -4.86 -18.11
C GLU A 24 21.02 -5.91 -17.74
N CYS A 25 20.79 -7.18 -18.10
CA CYS A 25 21.72 -8.26 -17.77
C CYS A 25 22.62 -8.67 -18.94
N GLY A 26 22.36 -8.19 -20.16
CA GLY A 26 23.12 -8.52 -21.37
C GLY A 26 22.96 -9.97 -21.84
N LEU A 27 21.97 -10.70 -21.31
CA LEU A 27 21.76 -12.13 -21.55
C LEU A 27 20.37 -12.37 -22.15
N GLY A 28 20.23 -13.37 -23.02
CA GLY A 28 18.96 -13.81 -23.62
C GLY A 28 18.31 -15.03 -22.94
N HIS A 29 18.55 -15.23 -21.65
CA HIS A 29 18.03 -16.40 -20.93
C HIS A 29 16.58 -16.18 -20.48
N SER A 30 15.72 -17.20 -20.53
CA SER A 30 14.28 -17.07 -20.17
C SER A 30 13.47 -16.17 -21.12
N PRO A 31 13.41 -16.50 -22.43
CA PRO A 31 12.66 -15.71 -23.41
C PRO A 31 11.16 -15.59 -23.09
N SER A 32 10.59 -16.56 -22.36
CA SER A 32 9.19 -16.54 -21.89
C SER A 32 8.90 -15.46 -20.84
N LYS A 33 9.93 -14.86 -20.24
CA LYS A 33 9.84 -13.76 -19.28
C LYS A 33 10.56 -12.50 -19.79
N LEU A 34 10.78 -12.41 -21.10
CA LEU A 34 11.39 -11.27 -21.77
C LEU A 34 10.30 -10.39 -22.40
N LEU A 35 10.35 -9.11 -22.08
CA LEU A 35 9.39 -8.08 -22.49
C LEU A 35 10.05 -7.13 -23.48
N LEU A 36 9.36 -6.79 -24.57
CA LEU A 36 9.82 -5.81 -25.55
C LEU A 36 9.19 -4.45 -25.28
N CYS A 37 9.98 -3.39 -25.44
CA CYS A 37 9.46 -2.04 -25.36
C CYS A 37 8.72 -1.65 -26.65
N ASP A 38 7.46 -1.24 -26.56
CA ASP A 38 6.63 -0.87 -27.72
C ASP A 38 7.07 0.39 -28.49
N LYS A 39 8.16 1.04 -28.04
CA LYS A 39 8.73 2.23 -28.69
C LYS A 39 10.10 1.97 -29.32
N CYS A 40 10.91 1.10 -28.73
CA CYS A 40 12.30 0.89 -29.17
C CYS A 40 12.67 -0.57 -29.40
N ASP A 41 11.71 -1.48 -29.23
CA ASP A 41 11.81 -2.93 -29.43
C ASP A 41 12.94 -3.63 -28.64
N ARG A 42 13.55 -2.93 -27.69
CA ARG A 42 14.57 -3.50 -26.81
C ARG A 42 13.96 -4.46 -25.79
N GLY A 43 14.68 -5.56 -25.54
CA GLY A 43 14.28 -6.61 -24.61
C GLY A 43 14.67 -6.34 -23.17
N TYR A 44 13.78 -6.68 -22.25
CA TYR A 44 14.01 -6.61 -20.81
C TYR A 44 13.34 -7.79 -20.12
N HIS A 45 14.05 -8.53 -19.27
CA HIS A 45 13.36 -9.50 -18.46
C HIS A 45 12.44 -8.82 -17.45
N LEU A 46 11.27 -9.40 -17.23
CA LEU A 46 10.31 -8.97 -16.21
C LEU A 46 10.97 -8.79 -14.83
N PHE A 47 11.93 -9.66 -14.50
CA PHE A 47 12.73 -9.64 -13.25
C PHE A 47 13.98 -8.77 -13.29
N CYS A 48 14.45 -8.37 -14.47
CA CYS A 48 15.54 -7.40 -14.62
C CYS A 48 15.04 -5.95 -14.59
N LEU A 49 13.76 -5.74 -14.88
CA LEU A 49 13.11 -4.43 -14.80
C LEU A 49 13.06 -3.90 -13.36
N ARG A 50 13.06 -2.58 -13.25
CA ARG A 50 12.92 -1.83 -12.00
C ARG A 50 11.86 -0.74 -12.20
N PRO A 51 10.68 -0.86 -11.56
CA PRO A 51 10.25 -1.97 -10.68
C PRO A 51 10.09 -3.30 -11.43
N ILE A 52 10.22 -4.41 -10.69
CA ILE A 52 10.04 -5.77 -11.24
C ILE A 52 8.58 -5.92 -11.68
N LEU A 53 8.37 -6.46 -12.88
CA LEU A 53 7.04 -6.82 -13.34
C LEU A 53 6.74 -8.27 -12.96
N PRO A 54 5.65 -8.56 -12.23
CA PRO A 54 5.28 -9.92 -11.89
C PRO A 54 4.79 -10.72 -13.11
N SER A 55 4.29 -10.02 -14.13
CA SER A 55 3.81 -10.60 -15.38
C SER A 55 3.91 -9.58 -16.53
N VAL A 56 3.78 -10.06 -17.77
CA VAL A 56 3.72 -9.20 -18.96
C VAL A 56 2.50 -8.27 -18.87
N PRO A 57 2.68 -6.94 -18.93
CA PRO A 57 1.56 -5.99 -18.94
C PRO A 57 0.63 -6.23 -20.13
N LYS A 58 -0.69 -6.09 -19.91
CA LYS A 58 -1.69 -6.24 -20.98
C LYS A 58 -1.79 -5.01 -21.90
N SER A 59 -1.31 -3.86 -21.43
CA SER A 59 -1.26 -2.61 -22.16
C SER A 59 0.15 -2.32 -22.65
N HIS A 60 0.29 -1.25 -23.44
CA HIS A 60 1.59 -0.83 -23.92
C HIS A 60 2.61 -0.66 -22.80
N TRP A 61 3.82 -1.18 -23.01
CA TRP A 61 4.92 -1.07 -22.07
C TRP A 61 6.13 -0.36 -22.70
N PHE A 62 6.71 0.57 -21.92
CA PHE A 62 7.86 1.36 -22.34
C PHE A 62 9.03 1.14 -21.38
N CYS A 63 10.22 0.91 -21.93
CA CYS A 63 11.43 0.71 -21.14
C CYS A 63 11.83 1.97 -20.37
N PRO A 64 12.67 1.88 -19.31
CA PRO A 64 13.10 3.03 -18.52
C PRO A 64 13.68 4.17 -19.36
N SER A 65 14.40 3.84 -20.44
CA SER A 65 14.96 4.82 -21.37
C SER A 65 13.90 5.52 -22.22
N CYS A 66 12.89 4.80 -22.69
CA CYS A 66 11.74 5.36 -23.43
C CYS A 66 10.72 6.05 -22.53
N SER A 67 10.75 5.70 -21.26
CA SER A 67 9.87 6.15 -20.21
C SER A 67 10.55 7.17 -19.29
N SER A 68 11.70 7.74 -19.68
CA SER A 68 12.47 8.74 -18.92
C SER A 68 11.75 10.09 -18.69
N SER A 69 10.44 10.12 -18.93
CA SER A 69 9.44 11.02 -18.36
C SER A 69 8.81 10.52 -17.04
N LEU A 70 9.36 9.48 -16.38
CA LEU A 70 8.77 8.77 -15.22
C LEU A 70 9.19 9.24 -13.82
N LEU A 71 10.04 10.27 -13.66
CA LEU A 71 9.99 10.96 -12.37
C LEU A 71 8.57 11.52 -12.25
N PRO A 72 7.79 11.12 -11.22
CA PRO A 72 6.46 11.69 -11.04
C PRO A 72 6.64 13.20 -10.99
N LYS A 73 6.07 13.93 -11.96
CA LYS A 73 6.05 15.38 -11.89
C LYS A 73 5.39 15.72 -10.57
N SER A 74 6.12 16.38 -9.67
CA SER A 74 5.64 16.66 -8.32
C SER A 74 4.27 17.32 -8.39
N PHE A 75 3.30 16.82 -7.62
CA PHE A 75 1.99 17.46 -7.57
C PHE A 75 2.18 18.93 -7.19
N PRO A 76 1.57 19.88 -7.93
CA PRO A 76 1.81 21.29 -7.70
C PRO A 76 1.31 21.66 -6.29
N LEU A 77 2.25 22.05 -5.42
CA LEU A 77 2.07 22.30 -3.98
C LEU A 77 1.25 23.58 -3.70
N PHE A 78 0.01 23.64 -4.16
CA PHE A 78 -0.92 24.75 -3.88
C PHE A 78 -2.00 24.31 -2.90
N GLN A 79 -2.16 25.07 -1.81
CA GLN A 79 -3.06 24.69 -0.71
C GLN A 79 -4.50 24.44 -1.15
N THR A 80 -5.00 25.26 -2.08
CA THR A 80 -6.33 25.10 -2.68
C THR A 80 -6.47 23.76 -3.40
N LYS A 81 -5.49 23.39 -4.23
CA LYS A 81 -5.50 22.13 -4.98
C LYS A 81 -5.49 20.89 -4.07
N ILE A 82 -4.76 20.93 -2.95
CA ILE A 82 -4.73 19.82 -1.99
C ILE A 82 -6.05 19.71 -1.22
N ILE A 83 -6.61 20.83 -0.75
CA ILE A 83 -7.92 20.83 -0.07
C ILE A 83 -8.99 20.22 -0.98
N ASP A 84 -9.03 20.64 -2.24
CA ASP A 84 -10.00 20.16 -3.22
C ASP A 84 -9.76 18.68 -3.58
N PHE A 85 -8.49 18.26 -3.72
CA PHE A 85 -8.11 16.88 -4.01
C PHE A 85 -8.56 15.91 -2.92
N PHE A 86 -8.36 16.28 -1.65
CA PHE A 86 -8.72 15.46 -0.48
C PHE A 86 -10.12 15.73 0.05
N ARG A 87 -10.88 16.67 -0.55
CA ARG A 87 -12.20 17.11 -0.09
C ARG A 87 -12.21 17.52 1.40
N ILE A 88 -11.17 18.22 1.83
CA ILE A 88 -11.00 18.62 3.24
C ILE A 88 -12.11 19.60 3.61
N GLN A 89 -12.83 19.30 4.70
CA GLN A 89 -13.89 20.17 5.20
C GLN A 89 -13.27 21.45 5.77
N ARG A 90 -13.65 22.61 5.22
CA ARG A 90 -13.25 23.90 5.77
C ARG A 90 -14.04 24.17 7.04
N SER A 91 -13.32 24.34 8.15
CA SER A 91 -13.92 24.92 9.36
C SER A 91 -14.12 26.42 9.08
N PRO A 92 -15.27 27.03 9.41
CA PRO A 92 -15.35 28.49 9.53
C PRO A 92 -14.37 28.93 10.62
N ASP A 93 -13.57 29.96 10.33
CA ASP A 93 -12.44 30.39 11.16
C ASP A 93 -12.79 30.69 12.63
N GLY A 94 -11.88 30.29 13.52
CA GLY A 94 -11.49 31.05 14.70
C GLY A 94 -12.45 31.15 15.90
N SER A 95 -12.35 30.20 16.85
CA SER A 95 -12.58 30.52 18.27
C SER A 95 -11.90 29.53 19.23
N SER A 96 -10.91 30.05 19.95
CA SER A 96 -10.35 29.64 21.25
C SER A 96 -9.98 28.18 21.51
N VAL A 97 -8.67 27.95 21.61
CA VAL A 97 -8.08 26.87 22.41
C VAL A 97 -8.50 27.07 23.86
N GLN A 98 -9.47 26.29 24.34
CA GLN A 98 -9.65 26.10 25.78
C GLN A 98 -8.85 24.88 26.22
N ALA A 99 -7.73 25.16 26.88
CA ALA A 99 -6.98 24.19 27.67
C ALA A 99 -7.89 23.64 28.78
N THR A 100 -8.31 22.39 28.66
CA THR A 100 -9.03 21.71 29.73
C THR A 100 -8.05 21.18 30.78
N ARG A 101 -8.28 21.65 32.01
CA ARG A 101 -7.53 21.41 33.25
C ARG A 101 -7.26 19.91 33.51
N ARG A 102 -6.02 19.64 33.95
CA ARG A 102 -5.62 18.44 34.70
C ARG A 102 -6.56 18.20 35.90
N LYS A 103 -7.28 17.08 35.93
CA LYS A 103 -7.92 16.57 37.15
C LYS A 103 -7.04 15.49 37.81
N ARG A 104 -6.80 15.67 39.12
CA ARG A 104 -6.01 14.80 40.00
C ARG A 104 -6.54 13.36 40.03
N LYS A 105 -5.60 12.40 40.08
CA LYS A 105 -5.83 10.97 40.30
C LYS A 105 -6.55 10.72 41.64
N ARG A 106 -7.56 9.84 41.62
CA ARG A 106 -8.01 9.09 42.81
C ARG A 106 -7.36 7.70 42.78
N SER A 107 -6.83 7.27 43.91
CA SER A 107 -6.30 5.93 44.14
C SER A 107 -7.45 4.92 44.19
N VAL A 108 -7.41 3.93 43.30
CA VAL A 108 -8.28 2.74 43.37
C VAL A 108 -7.36 1.52 43.42
N SER A 109 -7.68 0.60 44.33
CA SER A 109 -6.95 -0.63 44.61
C SER A 109 -6.79 -1.51 43.36
N MET A 110 -5.61 -2.12 43.23
CA MET A 110 -5.27 -3.06 42.16
C MET A 110 -6.15 -4.30 42.23
N VAL A 111 -6.98 -4.49 41.20
CA VAL A 111 -7.37 -5.81 40.72
C VAL A 111 -6.70 -5.95 39.35
N VAL A 112 -5.81 -6.93 39.20
CA VAL A 112 -5.15 -7.22 37.93
C VAL A 112 -6.16 -7.90 37.01
N SER A 113 -7.01 -7.07 36.38
CA SER A 113 -7.74 -7.48 35.20
C SER A 113 -6.79 -7.27 34.01
N LYS A 114 -6.54 -8.32 33.23
CA LYS A 114 -5.67 -8.28 32.05
C LYS A 114 -6.13 -7.10 31.17
N LYS A 115 -5.33 -6.03 31.10
CA LYS A 115 -5.68 -4.80 30.35
C LYS A 115 -5.97 -5.18 28.91
N LYS A 116 -7.24 -5.02 28.50
CA LYS A 116 -7.63 -5.12 27.10
C LYS A 116 -6.81 -4.07 26.33
N ARG A 117 -5.98 -4.53 25.40
CA ARG A 117 -5.16 -3.66 24.54
C ARG A 117 -6.09 -2.98 23.53
N ASN A 118 -6.47 -1.74 23.82
CA ASN A 118 -7.32 -0.93 22.94
C ASN A 118 -6.48 -0.32 21.81
N LEU A 119 -7.10 -0.13 20.65
CA LEU A 119 -6.46 0.54 19.51
C LEU A 119 -6.24 2.01 19.85
N LEU A 120 -5.18 2.58 19.29
CA LEU A 120 -4.81 3.98 19.46
C LEU A 120 -5.12 4.77 18.18
N PRO A 121 -5.61 6.01 18.30
CA PRO A 121 -5.67 6.90 17.15
C PRO A 121 -4.27 7.33 16.75
N PHE A 122 -4.04 7.57 15.46
CA PHE A 122 -2.81 8.20 15.02
C PHE A 122 -2.73 9.63 15.59
N VAL A 123 -1.51 10.13 15.73
CA VAL A 123 -1.27 11.51 16.14
C VAL A 123 -0.77 12.28 14.90
N PRO A 124 -1.46 13.32 14.41
CA PRO A 124 -1.08 14.05 13.21
C PRO A 124 0.12 14.94 13.48
N THR A 125 0.86 15.30 12.43
CA THR A 125 1.98 16.24 12.56
C THR A 125 1.47 17.63 12.90
N LEU A 126 2.03 18.23 13.97
CA LEU A 126 1.58 19.54 14.46
C LEU A 126 1.86 20.64 13.44
N ASP A 127 3.05 20.64 12.84
CA ASP A 127 3.43 21.59 11.79
C ASP A 127 2.51 21.43 10.55
N PRO A 128 1.71 22.46 10.21
CA PRO A 128 0.84 22.43 9.05
C PRO A 128 1.60 22.28 7.73
N ASN A 129 2.80 22.86 7.61
CA ASN A 129 3.59 22.80 6.38
C ASN A 129 4.10 21.38 6.13
N ARG A 130 4.60 20.71 7.18
CA ARG A 130 4.99 19.31 7.07
C ARG A 130 3.80 18.41 6.77
N ARG A 131 2.64 18.66 7.39
CA ARG A 131 1.40 17.91 7.10
C ARG A 131 0.93 18.11 5.66
N PHE A 132 1.13 19.31 5.12
CA PHE A 132 0.88 19.60 3.72
C PHE A 132 1.78 18.79 2.79
N ALA A 133 3.08 18.72 3.10
CA ALA A 133 4.02 17.88 2.35
C ALA A 133 3.64 16.39 2.40
N GLN A 134 3.17 15.89 3.56
CA GLN A 134 2.64 14.52 3.71
C GLN A 134 1.48 14.28 2.76
N MET A 135 0.46 15.15 2.76
CA MET A 135 -0.68 15.04 1.84
C MET A 135 -0.26 15.17 0.37
N ALA A 136 0.68 16.07 0.06
CA ALA A 136 1.18 16.26 -1.29
C ALA A 136 1.92 15.04 -1.84
N SER A 137 2.68 14.34 -0.99
CA SER A 137 3.36 13.11 -1.38
C SER A 137 2.37 12.04 -1.82
N LEU A 138 1.27 11.87 -1.09
CA LEU A 138 0.17 10.99 -1.45
C LEU A 138 -0.55 11.44 -2.72
N ALA A 139 -0.84 12.73 -2.86
CA ALA A 139 -1.47 13.27 -4.07
C ALA A 139 -0.60 13.04 -5.32
N THR A 140 0.72 13.16 -5.18
CA THR A 140 1.68 12.88 -6.25
C THR A 140 1.63 11.41 -6.67
N ALA A 141 1.66 10.49 -5.72
CA ALA A 141 1.58 9.05 -6.00
C ALA A 141 0.24 8.67 -6.66
N LEU A 142 -0.88 9.15 -6.12
CA LEU A 142 -2.21 8.92 -6.69
C LEU A 142 -2.35 9.51 -8.11
N THR A 143 -1.78 10.69 -8.35
CA THR A 143 -1.78 11.30 -9.69
C THR A 143 -0.94 10.48 -10.67
N ALA A 144 0.23 10.01 -10.23
CA ALA A 144 1.13 9.18 -11.04
C ALA A 144 0.50 7.84 -11.42
N THR A 145 -0.33 7.26 -10.54
CA THR A 145 -1.06 6.01 -10.80
C THR A 145 -2.47 6.23 -11.39
N ASN A 146 -2.82 7.47 -11.77
CA ASN A 146 -4.14 7.83 -12.30
C ASN A 146 -5.30 7.36 -11.40
N THR A 147 -5.17 7.53 -10.09
CA THR A 147 -6.10 7.05 -9.07
C THR A 147 -6.74 8.22 -8.35
N HIS A 148 -8.06 8.18 -8.19
CA HIS A 148 -8.79 9.18 -7.41
C HIS A 148 -8.67 8.90 -5.91
N PHE A 149 -8.50 9.95 -5.11
CA PHE A 149 -8.51 9.81 -3.67
C PHE A 149 -9.91 9.40 -3.14
N SER A 150 -9.95 8.40 -2.26
CA SER A 150 -11.11 8.01 -1.46
C SER A 150 -10.64 7.46 -0.12
N ASN A 151 -11.31 7.84 0.97
CA ASN A 151 -11.09 7.28 2.32
C ASN A 151 -12.21 6.33 2.77
N SER A 152 -13.00 5.84 1.82
CA SER A 152 -14.14 4.97 2.06
C SER A 152 -14.21 3.87 1.01
N LEU A 153 -14.69 2.70 1.41
CA LEU A 153 -15.15 1.67 0.48
C LEU A 153 -16.21 2.25 -0.45
N THR A 154 -16.07 2.00 -1.75
CA THR A 154 -16.98 2.47 -2.78
C THR A 154 -17.68 1.31 -3.47
N TYR A 155 -18.98 1.48 -3.71
CA TYR A 155 -19.83 0.47 -4.33
C TYR A 155 -20.39 1.06 -5.63
N LEU A 156 -19.98 0.51 -6.77
CA LEU A 156 -20.39 0.99 -8.08
C LEU A 156 -21.47 0.11 -8.72
N PRO A 157 -22.26 0.68 -9.66
CA PRO A 157 -23.07 -0.12 -10.55
C PRO A 157 -22.22 -1.17 -11.29
N ARG A 158 -22.75 -2.39 -11.45
CA ARG A 158 -22.10 -3.56 -12.06
C ARG A 158 -20.93 -4.16 -11.27
N MET A 159 -20.64 -3.64 -10.09
CA MET A 159 -19.74 -4.27 -9.11
C MET A 159 -20.56 -4.84 -7.95
N ALA A 160 -19.90 -5.28 -6.87
CA ALA A 160 -20.60 -5.77 -5.70
C ALA A 160 -21.46 -4.66 -5.06
N PRO A 161 -22.73 -4.92 -4.74
CA PRO A 161 -23.56 -3.96 -4.02
C PRO A 161 -23.14 -3.90 -2.55
N ARG A 162 -23.43 -2.78 -1.89
CA ARG A 162 -23.14 -2.60 -0.45
C ARG A 162 -23.78 -3.68 0.42
N SER A 163 -24.96 -4.18 0.04
CA SER A 163 -25.65 -5.26 0.74
C SER A 163 -24.91 -6.61 0.68
N ALA A 164 -24.00 -6.82 -0.27
CA ALA A 164 -23.17 -8.02 -0.32
C ALA A 164 -22.08 -8.02 0.75
N ASN A 165 -21.69 -6.84 1.26
CA ASN A 165 -20.71 -6.70 2.34
C ASN A 165 -21.34 -7.07 3.69
N SER A 166 -21.57 -8.37 3.90
CA SER A 166 -22.15 -8.91 5.12
C SER A 166 -21.13 -9.79 5.86
N PRO A 167 -20.62 -9.37 7.05
CA PRO A 167 -19.68 -10.14 7.85
C PRO A 167 -20.17 -11.51 8.30
N SER A 168 -21.48 -11.74 8.29
CA SER A 168 -22.08 -13.04 8.61
C SER A 168 -21.70 -14.13 7.61
N LEU A 169 -21.26 -13.76 6.41
CA LEU A 169 -20.85 -14.68 5.35
C LEU A 169 -19.38 -15.13 5.51
N GLU A 170 -18.60 -14.47 6.38
CA GLU A 170 -17.18 -14.78 6.57
C GLU A 170 -17.01 -16.21 7.10
N ARG A 171 -16.21 -17.00 6.40
CA ARG A 171 -15.87 -18.36 6.82
C ARG A 171 -15.14 -18.32 8.16
N GLY A 172 -15.65 -19.04 9.15
CA GLY A 172 -15.08 -19.05 10.50
C GLY A 172 -15.47 -17.82 11.36
N GLY A 173 -16.26 -16.90 10.82
CA GLY A 173 -16.76 -15.72 11.51
C GLY A 173 -15.76 -14.57 11.56
N MET A 174 -16.28 -13.34 11.53
CA MET A 174 -15.46 -12.13 11.58
C MET A 174 -15.47 -11.50 12.98
N GLN A 175 -14.29 -11.15 13.50
CA GLN A 175 -14.16 -10.49 14.78
C GLN A 175 -14.84 -9.11 14.79
N VAL A 176 -15.61 -8.85 15.85
CA VAL A 176 -16.35 -7.57 16.01
C VAL A 176 -15.45 -6.53 16.66
N LEU A 177 -15.38 -5.34 16.07
CA LEU A 177 -14.64 -4.23 16.65
C LEU A 177 -15.37 -3.71 17.90
N SER A 178 -14.64 -3.61 19.02
CA SER A 178 -15.22 -3.15 20.29
C SER A 178 -15.74 -1.71 20.18
N LYS A 179 -16.75 -1.33 20.97
CA LYS A 179 -17.31 0.04 20.96
C LYS A 179 -16.24 1.12 21.14
N GLU A 180 -15.28 0.88 22.03
CA GLU A 180 -14.13 1.77 22.29
C GLU A 180 -13.22 1.92 21.05
N ASN A 181 -12.92 0.82 20.38
CA ASN A 181 -12.09 0.82 19.18
C ASN A 181 -12.85 1.42 17.98
N THR A 182 -14.17 1.21 17.89
CA THR A 182 -15.03 1.86 16.90
C THR A 182 -15.02 3.37 17.08
N HIS A 183 -15.12 3.88 18.31
CA HIS A 183 -14.98 5.31 18.58
C HIS A 183 -13.60 5.83 18.17
N THR A 184 -12.54 5.06 18.42
CA THR A 184 -11.17 5.40 18.00
C THR A 184 -11.05 5.47 16.47
N LEU A 185 -11.64 4.52 15.76
CA LEU A 185 -11.69 4.54 14.30
C LEU A 185 -12.48 5.75 13.77
N CYS A 186 -13.63 6.06 14.37
CA CYS A 186 -14.42 7.26 14.03
C CYS A 186 -13.62 8.55 14.25
N LEU A 187 -12.84 8.63 15.33
CA LEU A 187 -11.95 9.76 15.61
C LEU A 187 -10.91 9.91 14.50
N CYS A 188 -10.22 8.84 14.11
CA CYS A 188 -9.27 8.84 12.99
C CYS A 188 -9.91 9.34 11.68
N LYS A 189 -11.14 8.88 11.37
CA LYS A 189 -11.88 9.32 10.18
C LYS A 189 -12.18 10.81 10.21
N SER A 190 -12.72 11.31 11.31
CA SER A 190 -13.04 12.74 11.46
C SER A 190 -11.80 13.63 11.43
N MET A 191 -10.66 13.14 11.91
CA MET A 191 -9.37 13.84 11.79
C MET A 191 -8.96 13.98 10.32
N MET A 192 -9.03 12.88 9.55
CA MET A 192 -8.69 12.91 8.11
C MET A 192 -9.61 13.85 7.31
N GLU A 193 -10.91 13.90 7.62
CA GLU A 193 -11.87 14.83 6.99
C GLU A 193 -11.49 16.31 7.20
N ARG A 194 -10.78 16.62 8.29
CA ARG A 194 -10.28 17.96 8.64
C ARG A 194 -8.84 18.20 8.19
N GLY A 195 -8.28 17.32 7.36
CA GLY A 195 -6.89 17.42 6.90
C GLY A 195 -5.85 17.06 7.96
N GLN A 196 -6.25 16.38 9.05
CA GLN A 196 -5.33 15.79 10.02
C GLN A 196 -5.05 14.33 9.63
N CYS A 197 -4.05 14.13 8.77
CA CYS A 197 -3.63 12.81 8.31
C CYS A 197 -2.67 12.12 9.30
N PRO A 198 -2.55 10.78 9.24
CA PRO A 198 -1.46 10.07 9.91
C PRO A 198 -0.11 10.58 9.41
N PRO A 199 0.94 10.60 10.26
CA PRO A 199 2.22 11.22 9.93
C PRO A 199 3.04 10.31 9.01
N LEU A 200 2.61 10.21 7.74
CA LEU A 200 3.15 9.30 6.74
C LEU A 200 3.61 10.09 5.52
N MET A 201 4.66 9.62 4.88
CA MET A 201 5.16 10.13 3.60
C MET A 201 5.16 9.02 2.57
N VAL A 202 4.65 9.31 1.38
CA VAL A 202 4.83 8.43 0.22
C VAL A 202 6.13 8.79 -0.48
N VAL A 203 7.02 7.83 -0.63
CA VAL A 203 8.36 8.01 -1.18
C VAL A 203 8.57 7.03 -2.33
N TYR A 204 9.14 7.53 -3.43
CA TYR A 204 9.50 6.67 -4.55
C TYR A 204 10.88 6.05 -4.31
N ASP A 205 10.92 4.72 -4.35
CA ASP A 205 12.12 3.91 -4.30
C ASP A 205 12.30 3.21 -5.68
N PRO A 206 13.50 3.26 -6.30
CA PRO A 206 13.71 2.64 -7.61
C PRO A 206 13.49 1.12 -7.66
N LEU A 207 13.64 0.42 -6.53
CA LEU A 207 13.48 -1.03 -6.44
C LEU A 207 12.03 -1.41 -6.10
N GLU A 208 11.44 -0.69 -5.16
CA GLU A 208 10.13 -1.01 -4.58
C GLU A 208 8.97 -0.19 -5.15
N GLY A 209 9.23 0.82 -5.98
CA GLY A 209 8.21 1.74 -6.48
C GLY A 209 7.76 2.74 -5.43
N PHE A 210 6.47 3.06 -5.37
CA PHE A 210 5.95 3.90 -4.29
C PHE A 210 5.89 3.11 -2.98
N THR A 211 6.57 3.63 -1.96
CA THR A 211 6.60 3.09 -0.60
C THR A 211 6.03 4.11 0.38
N VAL A 212 5.68 3.67 1.58
CA VAL A 212 5.25 4.56 2.66
C VAL A 212 6.21 4.46 3.82
N GLU A 213 6.62 5.61 4.37
CA GLU A 213 7.45 5.71 5.56
C GLU A 213 6.80 6.58 6.63
N ALA A 214 7.13 6.29 7.89
CA ALA A 214 6.67 7.07 9.02
C ALA A 214 7.42 8.40 9.11
N ASP A 215 6.75 9.54 8.98
CA ASP A 215 7.35 10.87 9.12
C ASP A 215 7.39 11.36 10.58
N ARG A 216 6.86 10.55 11.49
CA ARG A 216 7.00 10.69 12.94
C ARG A 216 6.86 9.33 13.59
N SER A 217 7.36 9.17 14.83
CA SER A 217 7.18 7.92 15.56
C SER A 217 5.70 7.58 15.76
N ILE A 218 5.36 6.31 15.55
CA ILE A 218 4.01 5.73 15.66
C ILE A 218 4.08 4.65 16.74
N LYS A 219 3.10 4.63 17.65
CA LYS A 219 3.07 3.64 18.74
C LYS A 219 2.45 2.33 18.30
N ASP A 220 2.82 1.24 18.97
CA ASP A 220 2.11 -0.04 18.90
C ASP A 220 0.59 0.18 19.06
N LEU A 221 -0.20 -0.62 18.34
CA LEU A 221 -1.67 -0.59 18.28
C LEU A 221 -2.29 0.67 17.66
N THR A 222 -1.48 1.54 17.04
CA THR A 222 -2.01 2.71 16.32
C THR A 222 -2.71 2.29 15.03
N ILE A 223 -3.94 2.75 14.83
CA ILE A 223 -4.64 2.64 13.55
C ILE A 223 -3.93 3.54 12.54
N ILE A 224 -3.37 2.96 11.49
CA ILE A 224 -2.69 3.68 10.42
C ILE A 224 -3.72 4.23 9.43
N THR A 225 -4.50 3.33 8.83
CA THR A 225 -5.53 3.65 7.85
C THR A 225 -6.45 2.46 7.63
N GLU A 226 -7.63 2.70 7.04
CA GLU A 226 -8.47 1.66 6.44
C GLU A 226 -7.93 1.36 5.03
N TYR A 227 -7.92 0.07 4.63
CA TYR A 227 -7.69 -0.30 3.24
C TYR A 227 -8.98 -0.07 2.47
N VAL A 228 -8.92 0.78 1.43
CA VAL A 228 -10.13 1.24 0.73
C VAL A 228 -9.94 1.24 -0.79
N GLY A 229 -11.08 1.10 -1.46
CA GLY A 229 -11.21 1.12 -2.91
C GLY A 229 -12.60 0.65 -3.32
N ASP A 230 -12.74 0.32 -4.60
CA ASP A 230 -13.98 -0.20 -5.14
C ASP A 230 -14.18 -1.66 -4.70
N VAL A 231 -15.35 -1.98 -4.17
CA VAL A 231 -15.67 -3.34 -3.72
C VAL A 231 -16.27 -4.13 -4.87
N ASP A 232 -15.70 -5.30 -5.15
CA ASP A 232 -16.17 -6.21 -6.19
C ASP A 232 -16.20 -7.66 -5.70
N PHE A 233 -16.85 -8.53 -6.48
CA PHE A 233 -16.73 -9.96 -6.29
C PHE A 233 -15.39 -10.46 -6.83
N LEU A 234 -14.74 -11.39 -6.12
CA LEU A 234 -13.46 -11.97 -6.53
C LEU A 234 -13.56 -12.60 -7.94
N LYS A 235 -14.66 -13.30 -8.24
CA LYS A 235 -14.92 -13.90 -9.57
C LYS A 235 -14.90 -12.89 -10.74
N ASN A 236 -15.21 -11.62 -10.47
CA ASN A 236 -15.19 -10.58 -11.50
C ASN A 236 -13.75 -10.10 -11.81
N ARG A 237 -12.78 -10.54 -11.00
CA ARG A 237 -11.39 -10.06 -10.98
C ARG A 237 -10.35 -11.14 -11.28
N GLU A 238 -10.79 -12.34 -11.67
CA GLU A 238 -9.89 -13.46 -12.03
C GLU A 238 -8.89 -13.11 -13.14
N ASN A 239 -9.26 -12.17 -14.01
CA ASN A 239 -8.42 -11.70 -15.11
C ASN A 239 -7.88 -10.27 -14.87
N ASP A 240 -7.98 -9.73 -13.67
CA ASP A 240 -7.50 -8.39 -13.36
C ASP A 240 -5.96 -8.40 -13.23
N GLY A 241 -5.32 -7.35 -13.75
CA GLY A 241 -3.88 -7.14 -13.63
C GLY A 241 -3.50 -6.32 -12.39
N GLY A 242 -4.48 -5.93 -11.56
CA GLY A 242 -4.27 -5.15 -10.35
C GLY A 242 -3.40 -5.88 -9.32
N ASP A 243 -2.23 -5.32 -9.01
CA ASP A 243 -1.25 -5.83 -8.05
C ASP A 243 -1.58 -5.52 -6.58
N SER A 244 -2.68 -4.80 -6.33
CA SER A 244 -3.01 -4.23 -5.02
C SER A 244 -4.40 -4.66 -4.53
N MET A 245 -4.95 -5.76 -5.05
CA MET A 245 -6.23 -6.29 -4.56
C MET A 245 -6.11 -6.76 -3.11
N MET A 246 -7.16 -6.54 -2.32
CA MET A 246 -7.19 -6.90 -0.91
C MET A 246 -8.49 -7.63 -0.58
N THR A 247 -8.40 -8.81 0.02
CA THR A 247 -9.59 -9.56 0.45
C THR A 247 -10.38 -8.78 1.50
N LEU A 248 -11.68 -8.58 1.24
CA LEU A 248 -12.62 -7.91 2.16
C LEU A 248 -13.42 -8.91 2.98
N LEU A 249 -13.87 -9.98 2.34
CA LEU A 249 -14.77 -11.01 2.87
C LEU A 249 -14.46 -12.34 2.20
N SER A 250 -14.07 -13.35 2.97
CA SER A 250 -13.79 -14.71 2.49
C SER A 250 -14.99 -15.59 2.79
N ALA A 251 -15.89 -15.75 1.82
CA ALA A 251 -17.14 -16.49 2.02
C ALA A 251 -16.95 -18.02 1.91
N SER A 252 -17.90 -18.78 2.47
CA SER A 252 -17.96 -20.23 2.24
C SER A 252 -18.29 -20.56 0.78
N ASP A 253 -19.18 -19.78 0.17
CA ASP A 253 -19.46 -19.80 -1.26
C ASP A 253 -18.49 -18.84 -1.98
N PRO A 254 -17.55 -19.33 -2.82
CA PRO A 254 -16.58 -18.48 -3.51
C PRO A 254 -17.22 -17.40 -4.39
N SER A 255 -18.46 -17.61 -4.84
CA SER A 255 -19.17 -16.65 -5.69
C SER A 255 -19.59 -15.36 -4.94
N GLN A 256 -19.51 -15.39 -3.61
CA GLN A 256 -19.84 -14.31 -2.67
C GLN A 256 -18.60 -13.68 -2.01
N THR A 257 -17.39 -14.19 -2.30
CA THR A 257 -16.14 -13.59 -1.82
C THR A 257 -15.95 -12.20 -2.41
N LEU A 258 -15.59 -11.25 -1.56
CA LEU A 258 -15.41 -9.84 -1.94
C LEU A 258 -13.95 -9.41 -1.81
N VAL A 259 -13.54 -8.56 -2.74
CA VAL A 259 -12.24 -7.91 -2.77
C VAL A 259 -12.38 -6.40 -2.88
N ILE A 260 -11.39 -5.69 -2.34
CA ILE A 260 -11.19 -4.27 -2.50
C ILE A 260 -10.23 -4.06 -3.67
N CYS A 261 -10.67 -3.30 -4.66
CA CYS A 261 -9.92 -2.93 -5.86
C CYS A 261 -9.52 -1.45 -5.76
N PRO A 262 -8.26 -1.14 -5.41
CA PRO A 262 -7.81 0.25 -5.28
C PRO A 262 -7.37 0.87 -6.62
N ASP A 263 -7.72 0.29 -7.76
CA ASP A 263 -7.29 0.66 -9.11
C ASP A 263 -7.69 2.09 -9.50
N LYS A 264 -8.98 2.43 -9.34
CA LYS A 264 -9.55 3.72 -9.72
C LYS A 264 -9.72 4.68 -8.55
N ARG A 265 -10.00 4.15 -7.36
CA ARG A 265 -10.20 4.92 -6.13
C ARG A 265 -9.44 4.28 -4.99
N SER A 266 -8.65 5.05 -4.26
CA SER A 266 -7.93 4.54 -3.08
C SER A 266 -7.38 5.66 -2.19
N ASN A 267 -6.70 5.27 -1.12
CA ASN A 267 -5.93 6.14 -0.24
C ASN A 267 -4.47 5.67 -0.15
N ILE A 268 -3.78 6.01 0.94
CA ILE A 268 -2.39 5.65 1.16
C ILE A 268 -2.16 4.14 1.34
N ALA A 269 -3.19 3.37 1.71
CA ALA A 269 -3.04 1.96 2.07
C ALA A 269 -2.47 1.11 0.93
N ARG A 270 -2.83 1.43 -0.32
CA ARG A 270 -2.36 0.70 -1.51
C ARG A 270 -0.86 0.84 -1.79
N PHE A 271 -0.19 1.82 -1.19
CA PHE A 271 1.24 2.07 -1.40
C PHE A 271 2.10 1.48 -0.28
N ILE A 272 1.49 0.82 0.71
CA ILE A 272 2.21 0.19 1.81
C ILE A 272 2.66 -1.20 1.35
N ASN A 273 3.96 -1.46 1.43
CA ASN A 273 4.55 -2.67 0.86
C ASN A 273 4.28 -3.93 1.69
N GLY A 274 4.41 -5.07 1.02
CA GLY A 274 4.38 -6.38 1.64
C GLY A 274 5.77 -6.84 2.05
N ILE A 275 5.83 -7.78 3.00
CA ILE A 275 7.07 -8.49 3.33
C ILE A 275 7.34 -9.66 2.39
N ASN A 276 8.60 -10.05 2.26
CA ASN A 276 8.96 -11.32 1.67
C ASN A 276 8.68 -12.46 2.68
N ASN A 277 7.74 -13.35 2.38
CA ASN A 277 7.37 -14.46 3.27
C ASN A 277 8.37 -15.64 3.22
N HIS A 278 9.32 -15.63 2.29
CA HIS A 278 10.25 -16.74 2.03
C HIS A 278 11.62 -16.53 2.68
N THR A 279 11.92 -15.31 3.16
CA THR A 279 13.19 -14.99 3.83
C THR A 279 12.96 -14.60 5.30
N PRO A 280 13.81 -15.05 6.24
CA PRO A 280 13.75 -14.62 7.64
C PRO A 280 13.90 -13.10 7.81
N GLU A 281 14.71 -12.47 6.97
CA GLU A 281 14.95 -11.03 6.95
C GLU A 281 13.70 -10.27 6.50
N GLY A 282 12.98 -10.77 5.49
CA GLY A 282 11.71 -10.20 5.03
C GLY A 282 10.66 -10.18 6.13
N LYS A 283 10.49 -11.30 6.85
CA LYS A 283 9.54 -11.38 7.98
C LYS A 283 9.86 -10.39 9.11
N LYS A 284 11.14 -10.09 9.37
CA LYS A 284 11.55 -9.12 10.39
C LYS A 284 11.19 -7.67 10.04
N LYS A 285 10.95 -7.35 8.76
CA LYS A 285 10.56 -6.00 8.32
C LYS A 285 9.13 -5.65 8.73
N GLN A 286 8.28 -6.64 9.00
CA GLN A 286 6.89 -6.42 9.33
C GLN A 286 6.74 -5.52 10.57
N ASN A 287 6.03 -4.41 10.39
CA ASN A 287 5.71 -3.48 11.47
C ASN A 287 4.22 -3.08 11.50
N LEU A 288 3.46 -3.56 10.51
CA LEU A 288 2.01 -3.45 10.45
C LEU A 288 1.34 -4.82 10.42
N LYS A 289 0.11 -4.86 10.90
CA LYS A 289 -0.83 -5.96 10.75
C LYS A 289 -2.04 -5.50 9.96
N CYS A 290 -2.40 -6.26 8.93
CA CYS A 290 -3.68 -6.15 8.25
C CYS A 290 -4.71 -7.00 9.00
N VAL A 291 -5.86 -6.42 9.34
CA VAL A 291 -6.89 -7.09 10.13
C VAL A 291 -8.27 -6.74 9.63
N ARG A 292 -9.09 -7.78 9.40
CA ARG A 292 -10.50 -7.66 9.03
C ARG A 292 -11.38 -7.60 10.28
N PHE A 293 -12.32 -6.66 10.30
CA PHE A 293 -13.26 -6.45 11.40
C PHE A 293 -14.69 -6.28 10.90
N ASN A 294 -15.64 -6.80 11.66
CA ASN A 294 -17.04 -6.40 11.58
C ASN A 294 -17.19 -5.07 12.34
N VAL A 295 -17.49 -4.00 11.61
CA VAL A 295 -17.74 -2.66 12.16
C VAL A 295 -19.15 -2.24 11.77
N GLY A 296 -20.08 -2.33 12.72
CA GLY A 296 -21.47 -1.90 12.49
C GLY A 296 -22.22 -2.74 11.46
N GLY A 297 -21.86 -4.03 11.29
CA GLY A 297 -22.52 -4.92 10.34
C GLY A 297 -21.89 -4.95 8.94
N GLU A 298 -20.72 -4.34 8.76
CA GLU A 298 -19.97 -4.34 7.50
C GLU A 298 -18.53 -4.81 7.72
N CYS A 299 -17.96 -5.52 6.74
CA CYS A 299 -16.55 -5.88 6.76
C CYS A 299 -15.72 -4.63 6.50
N ARG A 300 -14.64 -4.47 7.26
CA ARG A 300 -13.67 -3.38 7.16
C ARG A 300 -12.27 -3.94 7.33
N VAL A 301 -11.32 -3.45 6.54
CA VAL A 301 -9.91 -3.87 6.59
C VAL A 301 -9.08 -2.74 7.17
N LEU A 302 -8.42 -2.99 8.29
CA LEU A 302 -7.61 -2.00 9.00
C LEU A 302 -6.13 -2.38 8.98
N LEU A 303 -5.28 -1.39 8.72
CA LEU A 303 -3.84 -1.50 8.94
C LEU A 303 -3.48 -0.89 10.29
N ILE A 304 -2.87 -1.69 11.16
CA ILE A 304 -2.58 -1.34 12.56
C ILE A 304 -1.09 -1.59 12.84
N ALA A 305 -0.43 -0.67 13.53
CA ALA A 305 0.95 -0.89 14.00
C ALA A 305 0.99 -2.08 14.97
N ASN A 306 1.90 -3.03 14.73
CA ASN A 306 2.08 -4.21 15.60
C ASN A 306 3.28 -4.10 16.55
N ARG A 307 4.01 -2.97 16.46
CA ARG A 307 5.08 -2.51 17.35
C ARG A 307 5.24 -1.00 17.24
N ASP A 308 6.09 -0.42 18.07
CA ASP A 308 6.52 0.96 17.89
C ASP A 308 7.33 1.09 16.59
N ILE A 309 7.02 2.13 15.80
CA ILE A 309 7.62 2.45 14.51
C ILE A 309 8.34 3.79 14.63
N MET A 310 9.59 3.83 14.23
CA MET A 310 10.41 5.04 14.33
C MET A 310 10.22 5.95 13.11
N LYS A 311 10.49 7.25 13.27
CA LYS A 311 10.53 8.18 12.14
C LYS A 311 11.57 7.72 11.11
N GLY A 312 11.22 7.75 9.83
CA GLY A 312 12.03 7.29 8.70
C GLY A 312 11.90 5.79 8.42
N GLU A 313 11.17 5.06 9.26
CA GLU A 313 10.97 3.63 9.06
C GLU A 313 9.89 3.38 8.00
N ARG A 314 10.19 2.52 7.01
CA ARG A 314 9.25 2.07 5.99
C ARG A 314 8.20 1.13 6.59
N LEU A 315 6.97 1.22 6.10
CA LEU A 315 5.86 0.42 6.58
C LEU A 315 5.69 -0.83 5.74
N TYR A 316 5.62 -1.98 6.41
CA TYR A 316 5.44 -3.29 5.82
C TYR A 316 4.38 -4.09 6.57
N TYR A 317 3.46 -4.72 5.83
CA TYR A 317 2.55 -5.73 6.37
C TYR A 317 2.69 -7.05 5.61
N ASP A 318 2.06 -8.10 6.12
CA ASP A 318 2.00 -9.39 5.44
C ASP A 318 0.82 -9.40 4.47
N TYR A 319 1.10 -9.41 3.16
CA TYR A 319 0.07 -9.52 2.12
C TYR A 319 -0.66 -10.87 2.21
N ASN A 320 0.01 -11.90 2.71
CA ASN A 320 -0.50 -13.26 2.81
C ASN A 320 -1.01 -13.62 4.23
N GLY A 321 -1.42 -12.61 5.00
CA GLY A 321 -1.75 -12.79 6.42
C GLY A 321 -2.86 -13.81 6.71
N ASP A 322 -3.85 -13.94 5.81
CA ASP A 322 -4.94 -14.92 5.89
C ASP A 322 -4.89 -15.96 4.75
N GLU A 323 -4.49 -15.56 3.54
CA GLU A 323 -4.50 -16.37 2.30
C GLU A 323 -3.12 -16.30 1.63
N HIS A 324 -2.59 -17.41 1.08
CA HIS A 324 -1.24 -17.46 0.46
C HIS A 324 -1.26 -17.16 -1.05
N GLU A 325 -2.06 -16.18 -1.47
CA GLU A 325 -2.36 -15.96 -2.89
C GLU A 325 -1.38 -15.00 -3.56
N TYR A 326 -0.59 -14.23 -2.80
CA TYR A 326 0.31 -13.22 -3.35
C TYR A 326 1.76 -13.72 -3.43
N PRO A 327 2.40 -13.76 -4.61
CA PRO A 327 3.78 -14.18 -4.75
C PRO A 327 4.75 -13.12 -4.20
N THR A 328 5.38 -13.39 -3.06
CA THR A 328 6.31 -12.45 -2.38
C THR A 328 7.78 -12.84 -2.46
N GLU A 329 8.14 -13.89 -3.23
CA GLU A 329 9.52 -14.38 -3.38
C GLU A 329 10.49 -13.30 -3.86
N HIS A 330 10.01 -12.37 -4.68
CA HIS A 330 10.80 -11.32 -5.31
C HIS A 330 10.82 -10.02 -4.50
N PHE A 331 10.15 -9.95 -3.36
CA PHE A 331 10.14 -8.76 -2.52
C PHE A 331 11.51 -8.54 -1.87
N VAL A 332 11.94 -7.27 -1.82
CA VAL A 332 13.24 -6.82 -1.34
C VAL A 332 13.33 -6.88 0.18
#